data_AF-A0A1N6ILM6-F1
#
_entry.id   AF-A0A1N6ILM6-F1
#
_cell.length_a   1.000
_cell.length_b   1.000
_cell.length_c   1.000
_cell.angle_alpha   90.00
_cell.angle_beta   90.00
_cell.angle_gamma   90.00
#
_symmetry.space_group_name_H-M   'P 1'
#
loop_
_entity.id
_entity.type
_entity.pdbx_description
1 polymer ?
#
loop_
_entity_poly.entity_id
_entity_poly.type
_entity_poly.pdbx_seq_one_letter_code
_entity_poly.pdbx_strand_id
1 'polypeptide(L)' 'MTATNLIVILALGTLAGGSIYALREKWKTEERKNDPDAPKSTLAADAPSKTPDGRGQP' A
#
# COMPACT_ATOMS: atom_id res chain seq x y z
N MET A 1 24.19 -15.00 28.76
CA MET A 1 23.66 -14.51 27.48
C MET A 1 24.87 -14.30 26.56
N THR A 2 24.94 -14.96 25.40
CA THR A 2 26.09 -14.86 24.47
C THR A 2 25.82 -13.82 23.38
N ALA A 3 26.87 -13.35 22.70
CA ALA A 3 26.73 -12.40 21.58
C ALA A 3 25.78 -12.92 20.49
N THR A 4 25.85 -14.23 20.19
CA THR A 4 24.95 -14.89 19.24
C THR A 4 23.48 -14.76 19.67
N ASN A 5 23.17 -14.97 20.95
CA ASN A 5 21.79 -14.86 21.44
C ASN A 5 21.28 -13.42 21.31
N LEU A 6 22.13 -12.44 21.58
CA LEU A 6 21.79 -11.02 21.45
C LEU A 6 21.50 -10.64 19.99
N ILE A 7 22.33 -11.11 19.05
CA ILE A 7 22.13 -10.89 17.61
C ILE A 7 20.80 -11.49 17.15
N VAL A 8 20.49 -12.72 17.55
CA VAL A 8 19.23 -13.39 17.17
C VAL A 8 18.02 -12.63 17.70
N ILE A 9 18.05 -12.20 18.96
CA ILE A 9 16.96 -11.43 19.56
C ILE A 9 16.73 -10.12 18.81
N LEU A 10 17.81 -9.40 18.47
CA LEU A 10 17.72 -8.16 17.70
C LEU A 10 17.16 -8.40 16.30
N ALA A 11 17.66 -9.41 15.59
CA ALA A 11 17.19 -9.74 14.25
C ALA A 11 15.69 -10.08 14.24
N LEU A 12 15.24 -10.93 15.17
CA LEU A 12 13.83 -11.28 15.31
C LEU A 12 12.98 -10.08 15.74
N GLY A 13 13.49 -9.24 16.65
CA GLY A 13 12.83 -8.01 17.07
C GLY A 13 12.61 -7.03 15.91
N THR A 14 13.64 -6.80 15.10
CA THR A 14 13.55 -5.93 13.92
C THR A 14 12.58 -6.49 12.87
N LEU A 15 12.64 -7.79 12.57
CA LEU A 15 11.70 -8.43 11.64
C LEU A 15 10.25 -8.35 12.14
N ALA A 16 10.03 -8.61 13.43
CA ALA A 16 8.70 -8.49 14.04
C ALA A 16 8.17 -7.05 13.99
N GLY A 17 8.99 -6.07 14.35
CA GLY A 17 8.63 -4.65 14.27
C GLY A 17 8.27 -4.21 12.86
N GLY A 18 9.09 -4.58 11.87
CA GLY A 18 8.82 -4.29 10.46
C GLY A 18 7.53 -4.96 9.95
N SER A 19 7.29 -6.21 10.35
CA SER A 19 6.07 -6.95 9.98
C SER A 19 4.81 -6.31 10.55
N ILE A 20 4.83 -5.91 11.82
CA ILE A 20 3.69 -5.23 12.47
C ILE A 20 3.41 -3.88 11.79
N TYR A 21 4.45 -3.11 11.49
CA TYR A 21 4.31 -1.83 10.78
C TYR A 21 3.67 -2.02 9.40
N ALA A 22 4.16 -2.99 8.63
CA ALA A 22 3.63 -3.31 7.30
C ALA A 22 2.15 -3.76 7.37
N LEU A 23 1.79 -4.59 8.35
CA LEU A 23 0.40 -5.02 8.54
C LEU A 23 -0.52 -3.84 8.88
N ARG A 24 -0.08 -2.92 9.74
CA ARG A 24 -0.87 -1.73 10.11
C ARG A 24 -1.11 -0.79 8.93
N GLU A 25 -0.09 -0.55 8.12
CA GLU A 25 -0.23 0.25 6.88
C GLU A 25 -1.12 -0.46 5.86
N LYS A 26 -1.05 -1.79 5.75
CA LYS A 26 -1.95 -2.57 4.91
C LYS A 26 -3.41 -2.40 5.34
N TRP A 27 -3.71 -2.52 6.63
CA TRP A 27 -5.07 -2.34 7.14
C TRP A 27 -5.61 -0.94 6.86
N LYS A 28 -4.80 0.09 7.09
CA LYS A 28 -5.18 1.48 6.75
C LYS A 28 -5.44 1.67 5.25
N THR A 29 -4.67 0.98 4.40
CA THR A 29 -4.86 0.99 2.95
C THR A 29 -6.15 0.27 2.54
N GLU A 30 -6.45 -0.87 3.17
CA GLU A 30 -7.69 -1.62 2.92
C GLU A 30 -8.93 -0.88 3.42
N GLU A 31 -8.84 -0.22 4.57
CA GLU A 31 -9.88 0.66 5.11
C GLU A 31 -10.18 1.80 4.13
N ARG A 32 -9.16 2.50 3.61
CA ARG A 32 -9.34 3.53 2.58
C ARG A 32 -9.87 3.01 1.25
N LYS A 33 -9.59 1.76 0.90
CA LYS A 33 -10.12 1.13 -0.33
C LYS A 33 -11.60 0.82 -0.19
N ASN A 34 -12.06 0.49 1.02
CA ASN A 34 -13.45 0.19 1.32
C ASN A 34 -14.27 1.42 1.73
N ASP A 35 -13.62 2.57 1.94
CA ASP A 35 -14.26 3.85 2.23
C ASP A 35 -14.82 4.48 0.93
N PRO A 36 -16.15 4.61 0.80
CA PRO A 36 -16.78 5.20 -0.38
C PRO A 36 -16.55 6.72 -0.52
N ASP A 37 -16.18 7.40 0.58
CA ASP A 37 -15.92 8.85 0.61
C ASP A 37 -14.43 9.19 0.56
N ALA A 38 -13.55 8.17 0.52
CA ALA A 38 -12.12 8.40 0.42
C ALA A 38 -11.78 9.17 -0.88
N PRO A 39 -10.98 10.25 -0.80
CA PRO A 39 -10.58 11.00 -1.97
C PRO A 39 -9.82 10.08 -2.92
N LYS A 40 -10.47 9.74 -4.04
CA LYS A 40 -9.89 8.91 -5.09
C LYS A 40 -8.57 9.54 -5.53
N SER A 41 -7.50 8.76 -5.50
CA SER A 41 -6.17 9.23 -5.90
C SER A 41 -6.25 9.91 -7.26
N THR A 42 -5.74 11.15 -7.35
CA THR A 42 -5.66 11.92 -8.60
C THR A 42 -4.80 11.22 -9.66
N LEU A 43 -3.92 10.30 -9.24
CA LEU A 43 -3.14 9.45 -10.15
C LEU A 43 -4.02 8.48 -10.96
N ALA A 44 -5.19 8.08 -10.43
CA ALA A 44 -6.18 7.29 -11.17
C ALA A 44 -7.12 8.16 -12.04
N ALA A 45 -7.16 9.47 -11.79
CA ALA A 45 -7.92 10.42 -12.60
C ALA A 45 -7.17 10.83 -13.88
N ASP A 46 -5.83 10.74 -13.87
CA ASP A 46 -4.97 11.03 -15.02
C ASP A 46 -4.81 9.88 -16.03
N ALA A 47 -5.57 8.78 -15.87
CA ALA A 47 -5.68 7.81 -16.95
C ALA A 47 -6.44 8.47 -18.12
N PRO A 48 -5.83 8.69 -19.30
CA PRO A 48 -6.54 9.22 -20.44
C PRO A 48 -7.72 8.30 -20.73
N SER A 49 -8.93 8.87 -20.74
CA SER A 49 -10.17 8.17 -21.04
C SER A 49 -10.08 7.56 -22.44
N LYS A 50 -9.62 6.30 -22.53
CA LYS A 50 -9.67 5.54 -23.78
C LYS A 50 -11.10 5.09 -24.02
N THR A 51 -11.89 5.98 -24.62
CA THR A 51 -12.95 5.59 -25.53
C THR A 51 -12.96 6.63 -26.64
N PRO A 52 -12.40 6.32 -27.82
CA PRO A 52 -12.74 7.07 -29.02
C PRO A 52 -14.24 6.80 -29.25
N ASP A 53 -15.10 7.80 -29.04
CA ASP A 53 -16.48 7.75 -29.55
C ASP A 53 -16.37 7.50 -31.05
N GLY A 54 -16.87 6.35 -31.49
CA GLY A 54 -16.82 5.88 -32.87
C GLY A 54 -17.74 6.66 -33.80
N ARG A 55 -17.62 8.00 -33.80
CA ARG A 55 -18.31 8.89 -34.72
C ARG A 55 -17.29 9.86 -35.30
N GLY A 56 -16.93 9.57 -36.54
CA GLY A 56 -15.82 10.21 -37.22
C GLY A 56 -15.95 11.70 -37.44
N GLN A 57 -14.79 12.33 -37.62
CA GLN A 57 -14.43 13.29 -38.68
C GLN A 57 -13.13 14.02 -38.26
N PRO A 58 -12.38 14.62 -39.21
CA PRO A 58 -12.57 14.65 -40.66
C PRO A 58 -11.88 13.51 -41.43
#